data_AF-A0A2I0P331-F1
#
_entry.id   AF-A0A2I0P331-F1
#
_cell.length_a   1.000
_cell.length_b   1.000
_cell.length_c   1.000
_cell.angle_alpha   90.00
_cell.angle_beta   90.00
_cell.angle_gamma   90.00
#
_symmetry.space_group_name_H-M   'P 1'
#
loop_
_entity.id
_entity.type
_entity.pdbx_description
1 polymer ?
#
loop_
_entity_poly.entity_id
_entity_poly.type
_entity_poly.pdbx_seq_one_letter_code
_entity_poly.pdbx_strand_id
1 'polypeptide(L)'
;LNLSADIINEAETRTGLKIRILDIGGGFPVKYQPEVKSLKELAKQLNAEINRLFPEDMQILAEPGRFLVANACTLVAKVVGKAFRDGKPCYYINDGVYHTYSGQIFDHNNYPVLAFKEGETHISAVFGPTCDAFDTITLSAELPELDINDLVYSENIGAYSIASSTYFNGFPPAKIVHINK
;
A
#
# COMPACT_ATOMS: atom_id res chain seq x y z
N LEU A 1 -12.71 -15.42 -14.14
CA LEU A 1 -14.02 -16.11 -14.04
C LEU A 1 -14.32 -16.99 -15.25
N ASN A 2 -14.42 -16.49 -16.49
CA ASN A 2 -14.63 -17.36 -17.68
C ASN A 2 -13.61 -18.51 -17.74
N LEU A 3 -12.31 -18.19 -17.70
CA LEU A 3 -11.25 -19.20 -17.68
C LEU A 3 -11.41 -20.23 -16.54
N SER A 4 -11.78 -19.76 -15.34
CA SER A 4 -12.01 -20.63 -14.19
C SER A 4 -13.20 -21.57 -14.42
N ALA A 5 -14.29 -21.08 -15.02
CA ALA A 5 -15.45 -21.89 -15.38
C ALA A 5 -15.10 -22.93 -16.44
N ASP A 6 -14.32 -22.56 -17.46
CA ASP A 6 -13.87 -23.49 -18.50
C ASP A 6 -12.99 -24.61 -17.92
N ILE A 7 -12.04 -24.26 -17.04
CA ILE A 7 -11.20 -25.24 -16.34
C ILE A 7 -12.03 -26.16 -15.45
N ILE A 8 -13.00 -25.61 -14.72
CA ILE A 8 -13.92 -26.41 -13.89
C ILE A 8 -14.70 -27.38 -14.77
N ASN A 9 -15.35 -26.90 -15.84
CA ASN A 9 -16.13 -27.74 -16.75
C ASN A 9 -15.29 -28.86 -17.37
N GLU A 10 -14.07 -28.55 -17.80
CA GLU A 10 -13.14 -29.54 -18.34
C GLU A 10 -12.75 -30.59 -17.29
N ALA A 11 -12.40 -30.16 -16.08
CA ALA A 11 -12.02 -31.04 -14.98
C ALA A 11 -13.17 -31.97 -14.57
N GLU A 12 -14.39 -31.45 -14.42
CA GLU A 12 -15.57 -32.24 -14.09
C GLU A 12 -15.89 -33.25 -15.19
N THR A 13 -15.81 -32.85 -16.47
CA THR A 13 -16.07 -33.74 -17.62
C THR A 13 -15.07 -34.89 -17.69
N ARG A 14 -13.79 -34.63 -17.40
CA ARG A 14 -12.72 -35.65 -17.47
C ARG A 14 -12.71 -36.59 -16.27
N THR A 15 -13.09 -36.11 -15.09
CA THR A 15 -12.94 -36.85 -13.83
C THR A 15 -14.24 -37.43 -13.29
N GLY A 16 -15.39 -36.87 -13.70
CA GLY A 16 -16.70 -37.16 -13.11
C GLY A 16 -16.85 -36.62 -11.67
N LEU A 17 -15.89 -35.85 -11.17
CA LEU A 17 -15.92 -35.26 -9.83
C LEU A 17 -16.46 -33.83 -9.89
N LYS A 18 -17.44 -33.51 -9.05
CA LYS A 18 -18.01 -32.16 -8.95
C LYS A 18 -17.09 -31.25 -8.13
N ILE A 19 -16.71 -30.11 -8.69
CA ILE A 19 -15.99 -29.04 -8.00
C ILE A 19 -17.03 -28.13 -7.33
N ARG A 20 -16.83 -27.84 -6.05
CA ARG A 20 -17.78 -27.08 -5.22
C ARG A 20 -17.26 -25.77 -4.69
N ILE A 21 -15.97 -25.48 -4.89
CA ILE A 21 -15.34 -24.28 -4.35
C ILE A 21 -14.65 -23.53 -5.49
N LEU A 22 -14.96 -22.24 -5.60
CA LEU A 22 -14.22 -21.29 -6.40
C LEU A 22 -13.59 -20.25 -5.48
N ASP A 23 -12.27 -20.22 -5.42
CA ASP A 23 -11.53 -19.14 -4.80
C ASP A 23 -11.22 -18.05 -5.83
N ILE A 24 -11.69 -16.83 -5.59
CA ILE A 24 -11.44 -15.68 -6.47
C ILE A 24 -10.19 -14.89 -6.06
N GLY A 25 -9.51 -15.30 -4.98
CA GLY A 25 -8.29 -14.70 -4.46
C GLY A 25 -8.52 -13.27 -3.94
N GLY A 26 -7.44 -12.48 -3.96
CA GLY A 26 -7.42 -11.09 -3.55
C GLY A 26 -7.61 -10.10 -4.70
N GLY A 27 -6.90 -8.96 -4.66
CA GLY A 27 -6.93 -7.95 -5.71
C GLY A 27 -8.06 -6.91 -5.59
N PHE A 28 -8.80 -6.93 -4.48
CA PHE A 28 -9.83 -5.94 -4.19
C PHE A 28 -9.24 -4.51 -4.11
N PRO A 29 -9.93 -3.51 -4.71
CA PRO A 29 -9.37 -2.18 -4.90
C PRO A 29 -9.31 -1.40 -3.59
N VAL A 30 -8.18 -0.73 -3.35
CA VAL A 30 -8.03 0.29 -2.31
C VAL A 30 -7.83 1.64 -2.98
N LYS A 31 -8.54 2.66 -2.49
CA LYS A 31 -8.44 4.01 -3.02
C LYS A 31 -7.18 4.71 -2.51
N TYR A 32 -6.05 4.44 -3.16
CA TYR A 32 -4.85 5.27 -3.05
C TYR A 32 -4.95 6.53 -3.93
N GLN A 33 -5.68 6.43 -5.04
CA GLN A 33 -5.88 7.49 -6.02
C GLN A 33 -7.38 7.66 -6.34
N PRO A 34 -7.82 8.87 -6.75
CA PRO A 34 -9.23 9.16 -7.02
C PRO A 34 -9.91 8.26 -8.07
N GLU A 35 -9.16 7.81 -9.07
CA GLU A 35 -9.60 7.02 -10.22
C GLU A 35 -9.89 5.55 -9.90
N VAL A 36 -9.50 5.05 -8.72
CA VAL A 36 -9.73 3.67 -8.34
C VAL A 36 -11.22 3.41 -8.13
N LYS A 37 -11.76 2.46 -8.91
CA LYS A 37 -13.17 2.02 -8.82
C LYS A 37 -13.51 1.52 -7.41
N SER A 38 -14.75 1.74 -7.02
CA SER A 38 -15.23 1.30 -5.72
C SER A 38 -15.36 -0.23 -5.64
N LEU A 39 -15.24 -0.78 -4.43
CA LEU A 39 -15.57 -2.18 -4.17
C LEU A 39 -17.00 -2.51 -4.64
N LYS A 40 -17.95 -1.57 -4.48
CA LYS A 40 -19.34 -1.76 -4.88
C LYS A 40 -19.49 -2.03 -6.38
N GLU A 41 -18.72 -1.32 -7.22
CA GLU A 41 -18.75 -1.52 -8.67
C GLU A 41 -18.13 -2.87 -9.05
N LEU A 42 -16.99 -3.23 -8.44
CA LEU A 42 -16.37 -4.54 -8.64
C LEU A 42 -17.30 -5.67 -8.20
N ALA A 43 -17.88 -5.57 -7.00
CA ALA A 43 -18.79 -6.57 -6.46
C ALA A 43 -20.03 -6.77 -7.34
N LYS A 44 -20.59 -5.69 -7.91
CA LYS A 44 -21.71 -5.79 -8.86
C LYS A 44 -21.34 -6.62 -10.09
N GLN A 45 -20.16 -6.39 -10.65
CA GLN A 45 -19.68 -7.13 -11.83
C GLN A 45 -19.33 -8.58 -11.48
N LEU A 46 -18.62 -8.81 -10.38
CA LEU A 46 -18.26 -10.15 -9.91
C LEU A 46 -19.50 -11.00 -9.63
N ASN A 47 -20.48 -10.47 -8.89
CA ASN A 47 -21.70 -11.21 -8.56
C ASN A 47 -22.51 -11.57 -9.82
N ALA A 48 -22.60 -10.66 -10.79
CA ALA A 48 -23.29 -10.94 -12.05
C ALA A 48 -22.60 -12.07 -12.84
N GLU A 49 -21.28 -12.04 -12.93
CA GLU A 49 -20.51 -13.08 -13.62
C GLU A 49 -20.50 -14.41 -12.86
N ILE A 50 -20.44 -14.38 -11.53
CA ILE A 50 -20.53 -15.59 -10.71
C ILE A 50 -21.87 -16.30 -10.94
N ASN A 51 -22.98 -15.55 -10.87
CA ASN A 51 -24.32 -16.08 -11.11
C ASN A 51 -24.51 -16.59 -12.54
N ARG A 52 -23.81 -16.00 -13.52
CA ARG A 52 -23.89 -16.41 -14.92
C ARG A 52 -23.09 -17.69 -15.22
N LEU A 53 -21.96 -17.88 -14.55
CA LEU A 53 -20.95 -18.87 -14.93
C LEU A 53 -20.92 -20.12 -14.04
N PHE A 54 -21.36 -20.02 -12.80
CA PHE A 54 -21.24 -21.10 -11.82
C PHE A 54 -22.62 -21.48 -11.27
N PRO A 55 -22.80 -22.75 -10.85
CA PRO A 55 -24.06 -23.20 -10.27
C PRO A 55 -24.31 -22.51 -8.92
N GLU A 56 -25.58 -22.42 -8.51
CA GLU A 56 -25.99 -21.77 -7.25
C GLU A 56 -25.37 -22.41 -5.99
N ASP A 57 -24.99 -23.70 -6.06
CA ASP A 57 -24.35 -24.42 -4.95
C ASP A 57 -22.81 -24.32 -4.93
N MET A 58 -22.21 -23.51 -5.81
CA MET A 58 -20.78 -23.19 -5.78
C MET A 58 -20.45 -22.29 -4.59
N GLN A 59 -19.57 -22.74 -3.71
CA GLN A 59 -19.04 -21.94 -2.62
C GLN A 59 -17.97 -20.98 -3.16
N ILE A 60 -18.16 -19.69 -2.93
CA ILE A 60 -17.19 -18.66 -3.32
C ILE A 60 -16.33 -18.29 -2.11
N LEU A 61 -15.02 -18.39 -2.26
CA LEU A 61 -14.02 -17.89 -1.33
C LEU A 61 -13.33 -16.66 -1.91
N ALA A 62 -12.88 -15.77 -1.03
CA ALA A 62 -12.11 -14.58 -1.39
C ALA A 62 -11.01 -14.35 -0.35
N GLU A 63 -9.89 -13.80 -0.78
CA GLU A 63 -8.69 -13.57 0.03
C GLU A 63 -8.34 -12.06 0.10
N PRO A 64 -9.23 -11.19 0.63
CA PRO A 64 -8.94 -9.76 0.71
C PRO A 64 -7.85 -9.48 1.75
N GLY A 65 -6.62 -9.28 1.28
CA GLY A 65 -5.50 -8.82 2.12
C GLY A 65 -5.45 -7.29 2.19
N ARG A 66 -4.83 -6.68 1.17
CA ARG A 66 -4.66 -5.22 1.02
C ARG A 66 -5.90 -4.42 1.38
N PHE A 67 -7.05 -4.87 0.88
CA PHE A 67 -8.33 -4.19 1.05
C PHE A 67 -8.71 -3.98 2.51
N LEU A 68 -8.36 -4.94 3.38
CA LEU A 68 -8.70 -4.86 4.80
C LEU A 68 -7.76 -3.95 5.60
N VAL A 69 -6.49 -3.85 5.18
CA VAL A 69 -5.44 -3.29 6.06
C VAL A 69 -4.76 -2.04 5.51
N ALA A 70 -4.83 -1.76 4.20
CA ALA A 70 -4.09 -0.66 3.59
C ALA A 70 -4.37 0.70 4.23
N ASN A 71 -5.64 1.02 4.45
CA ASN A 71 -6.09 2.29 5.03
C ASN A 71 -6.15 2.28 6.58
N ALA A 72 -5.73 1.18 7.22
CA ALA A 72 -5.78 1.04 8.67
C ALA A 72 -4.57 1.65 9.40
N CYS A 73 -3.52 2.04 8.65
CA CYS A 73 -2.29 2.57 9.24
C CYS A 73 -1.87 3.90 8.60
N THR A 74 -1.37 4.79 9.47
CA THR A 74 -0.65 6.02 9.11
C THR A 74 0.75 5.93 9.70
N LEU A 75 1.76 6.13 8.87
CA LEU A 75 3.14 6.24 9.33
C LEU A 75 3.37 7.66 9.85
N VAL A 76 4.05 7.78 10.99
CA VAL A 76 4.57 9.05 11.50
C VAL A 76 6.08 8.93 11.59
N ALA A 77 6.78 9.87 10.98
CA ALA A 77 8.23 9.93 10.97
C ALA A 77 8.72 11.32 11.42
N LYS A 78 9.95 11.36 11.90
CA LYS A 78 10.60 12.55 12.42
C LYS A 78 11.71 13.01 11.47
N VAL A 79 11.78 14.30 11.21
CA VAL A 79 12.92 14.92 10.51
C VAL A 79 14.16 14.85 11.40
N VAL A 80 15.18 14.14 10.94
CA VAL A 80 16.46 13.95 11.64
C VAL A 80 17.60 14.73 10.99
N GLY A 81 17.41 15.18 9.75
CA GLY A 81 18.37 16.00 9.02
C GLY A 81 17.68 16.93 8.04
N LYS A 82 18.36 18.02 7.72
CA LYS A 82 17.90 19.04 6.78
C LYS A 82 19.07 19.56 5.98
N ALA A 83 18.85 19.77 4.69
CA ALA A 83 19.79 20.40 3.79
C ALA A 83 19.03 21.25 2.76
N PHE A 84 19.75 22.11 2.04
CA PHE A 84 19.25 22.77 0.86
C PHE A 84 20.12 22.37 -0.32
N ARG A 85 19.55 21.69 -1.31
CA ARG A 85 20.28 21.14 -2.48
C ARG A 85 19.45 21.34 -3.73
N ASP A 86 20.13 21.59 -4.86
CA ASP A 86 19.50 21.76 -6.17
C ASP A 86 18.32 22.75 -6.17
N GLY A 87 18.45 23.83 -5.38
CA GLY A 87 17.45 24.89 -5.29
C GLY A 87 16.21 24.55 -4.45
N LYS A 88 16.20 23.46 -3.69
CA LYS A 88 15.07 23.08 -2.83
C LYS A 88 15.47 22.54 -1.45
N PRO A 89 14.56 22.62 -0.45
CA PRO A 89 14.74 21.93 0.81
C PRO A 89 14.81 20.41 0.63
N CYS A 90 15.68 19.78 1.42
CA CYS A 90 15.87 18.35 1.51
C CYS A 90 15.74 17.92 2.96
N TYR A 91 14.81 17.02 3.25
CA TYR A 91 14.57 16.49 4.58
C TYR A 91 14.95 15.02 4.65
N TYR A 92 15.70 14.65 5.69
CA TYR A 92 16.03 13.28 6.01
C TYR A 92 15.16 12.87 7.18
N ILE A 93 14.37 11.80 7.03
CA ILE A 93 13.49 11.31 8.08
C ILE A 93 14.00 9.97 8.64
N ASN A 94 13.52 9.58 9.81
CA ASN A 94 13.94 8.35 10.48
C ASN A 94 13.23 7.07 10.00
N ASP A 95 12.72 7.06 8.77
CA ASP A 95 12.10 5.92 8.09
C ASP A 95 12.34 6.05 6.57
N GLY A 96 12.32 4.98 5.80
CA GLY A 96 12.81 4.98 4.42
C GLY A 96 12.31 3.83 3.58
N VAL A 97 12.80 3.74 2.33
CA VAL A 97 12.38 2.70 1.37
C VAL A 97 12.93 1.32 1.73
N TYR A 98 13.93 1.25 2.61
CA TYR A 98 14.38 0.00 3.22
C TYR A 98 13.53 -0.43 4.42
N HIS A 99 12.60 0.42 4.85
CA HIS A 99 11.79 0.27 6.05
C HIS A 99 10.31 0.35 5.68
N THR A 100 9.51 1.27 6.25
CA THR A 100 8.06 1.28 6.06
C THR A 100 7.67 1.70 4.63
N TYR A 101 8.50 2.50 3.95
CA TYR A 101 8.29 2.87 2.55
C TYR A 101 8.74 1.80 1.55
N SER A 102 9.11 0.60 2.00
CA SER A 102 9.47 -0.54 1.12
C SER A 102 8.40 -0.90 0.08
N GLY A 103 7.14 -0.58 0.35
CA GLY A 103 6.05 -0.67 -0.62
C GLY A 103 6.27 0.15 -1.90
N GLN A 104 7.08 1.21 -1.87
CA GLN A 104 7.45 1.94 -3.10
C GLN A 104 8.26 1.04 -4.05
N ILE A 105 9.09 0.16 -3.49
CA ILE A 105 10.01 -0.68 -4.25
C ILE A 105 9.36 -2.01 -4.63
N PHE A 106 8.79 -2.71 -3.65
CA PHE A 106 8.24 -4.05 -3.86
C PHE A 106 6.81 -4.03 -4.41
N ASP A 107 6.06 -2.97 -4.10
CA ASP A 107 4.63 -2.89 -4.35
C ASP A 107 4.26 -1.76 -5.31
N HIS A 108 5.25 -0.99 -5.79
CA HIS A 108 5.09 0.13 -6.72
C HIS A 108 4.05 1.16 -6.24
N ASN A 109 3.84 1.27 -4.93
CA ASN A 109 2.84 2.16 -4.36
C ASN A 109 3.49 3.47 -3.90
N ASN A 110 2.87 4.60 -4.25
CA ASN A 110 3.33 5.91 -3.79
C ASN A 110 2.56 6.32 -2.51
N TYR A 111 3.31 6.80 -1.52
CA TYR A 111 2.78 7.31 -0.27
C TYR A 111 3.17 8.78 -0.14
N PRO A 112 2.23 9.72 -0.28
CA PRO A 112 2.51 11.14 -0.09
C PRO A 112 3.09 11.41 1.30
N VAL A 113 4.13 12.23 1.37
CA VAL A 113 4.66 12.74 2.63
C VAL A 113 3.95 14.05 2.93
N LEU A 114 3.30 14.13 4.08
CA LEU A 114 2.52 15.26 4.55
C LEU A 114 3.13 15.79 5.86
N ALA A 115 2.94 17.07 6.16
CA ALA A 115 3.45 17.69 7.39
C ALA A 115 2.32 17.93 8.41
N PHE A 116 2.64 17.79 9.69
CA PHE A 116 1.75 18.28 10.77
C PHE A 116 1.85 19.80 10.96
N LYS A 117 2.99 20.39 10.59
CA LYS A 117 3.22 21.82 10.63
C LYS A 117 2.43 22.49 9.50
N GLU A 118 1.86 23.65 9.78
CA GLU A 118 1.19 24.49 8.78
C GLU A 118 2.11 25.61 8.32
N GLY A 119 1.89 26.12 7.11
CA GLY A 119 2.66 27.24 6.55
C GLY A 119 2.63 27.28 5.03
N GLU A 120 3.34 28.25 4.46
CA GLU A 120 3.62 28.27 3.02
C GLU A 120 4.45 27.05 2.63
N THR A 121 4.03 26.34 1.59
CA THR A 121 4.67 25.11 1.13
C THR A 121 5.63 25.35 -0.01
N HIS A 122 6.72 24.60 -0.02
CA HIS A 122 7.70 24.57 -1.10
C HIS A 122 7.94 23.13 -1.57
N ILE A 123 8.20 22.96 -2.86
CA ILE A 123 8.61 21.67 -3.42
C ILE A 123 9.91 21.24 -2.73
N SER A 124 9.87 20.11 -2.05
CA SER A 124 10.93 19.58 -1.20
C SER A 124 11.22 18.12 -1.56
N ALA A 125 12.45 17.68 -1.31
CA ALA A 125 12.81 16.27 -1.38
C ALA A 125 12.82 15.65 0.02
N VAL A 126 12.38 14.39 0.11
CA VAL A 126 12.37 13.61 1.36
C VAL A 126 13.13 12.31 1.14
N PHE A 127 14.09 12.07 2.01
CA PHE A 127 15.00 10.92 2.00
C PHE A 127 14.84 10.12 3.28
N GLY A 128 15.13 8.83 3.20
CA GLY A 128 15.21 7.98 4.38
C GLY A 128 16.51 8.15 5.16
N PRO A 129 16.72 7.35 6.22
CA PRO A 129 17.81 7.52 7.16
C PRO A 129 19.14 6.92 6.69
N THR A 130 19.14 6.17 5.58
CA THR A 130 20.31 5.40 5.16
C THR A 130 21.27 6.24 4.30
N CYS A 131 22.51 5.76 4.14
CA CYS A 131 23.50 6.41 3.28
C CYS A 131 23.35 6.06 1.79
N ASP A 132 22.40 5.19 1.44
CA ASP A 132 22.16 4.79 0.06
C ASP A 132 21.34 5.87 -0.65
N ALA A 133 21.79 6.34 -1.81
CA ALA A 133 21.05 7.32 -2.61
C ALA A 133 19.69 6.78 -3.07
N PHE A 134 19.53 5.46 -3.13
CA PHE A 134 18.26 4.81 -3.43
C PHE A 134 17.20 5.03 -2.34
N ASP A 135 17.60 5.40 -1.13
CA ASP A 135 16.70 5.74 -0.02
C ASP A 135 16.07 7.12 -0.17
N THR A 136 15.42 7.31 -1.31
CA THR A 136 14.70 8.51 -1.71
C THR A 136 13.22 8.19 -1.74
N ILE A 137 12.44 8.82 -0.85
CA ILE A 137 10.99 8.60 -0.74
C ILE A 137 10.25 9.42 -1.80
N THR A 138 10.65 10.68 -2.00
CA THR A 138 10.09 11.58 -3.00
C THR A 138 11.01 12.77 -3.25
N LEU A 139 11.01 13.28 -4.48
CA LEU A 139 11.78 14.47 -4.87
C LEU A 139 10.92 15.74 -4.97
N SER A 140 9.61 15.63 -4.73
CA SER A 140 8.66 16.70 -5.03
C SER A 140 7.46 16.73 -4.08
N ALA A 141 7.68 16.56 -2.78
CA ALA A 141 6.64 16.78 -1.78
C ALA A 141 6.44 18.28 -1.55
N GLU A 142 5.20 18.76 -1.53
CA GLU A 142 4.89 20.11 -1.10
C GLU A 142 4.82 20.15 0.43
N LEU A 143 5.85 20.74 1.05
CA LEU A 143 5.99 20.78 2.50
C LEU A 143 6.30 22.21 2.95
N PRO A 144 5.81 22.62 4.13
CA PRO A 144 6.27 23.86 4.74
C PRO A 144 7.74 23.73 5.18
N GLU A 145 8.32 24.83 5.66
CA GLU A 145 9.65 24.79 6.25
C GLU A 145 9.64 23.92 7.52
N LEU A 146 10.30 22.77 7.47
CA LEU A 146 10.42 21.84 8.59
C LEU A 146 11.76 21.99 9.29
N ASP A 147 11.77 21.84 10.60
CA ASP A 147 12.97 21.83 11.42
C ASP A 147 13.30 20.41 11.89
N ILE A 148 14.54 20.21 12.34
CA ILE A 148 14.92 18.94 12.98
C ILE A 148 14.01 18.73 14.19
N ASN A 149 13.48 17.51 14.30
CA ASN A 149 12.44 17.05 15.24
C ASN A 149 10.99 17.34 14.84
N ASP A 150 10.71 18.09 13.78
CA ASP A 150 9.36 18.18 13.24
C ASP A 150 8.90 16.80 12.73
N LEU A 151 7.58 16.59 12.74
CA LEU A 151 6.96 15.35 12.33
C LEU A 151 6.31 15.48 10.95
N VAL A 152 6.44 14.41 10.18
CA VAL A 152 5.73 14.17 8.93
C VAL A 152 4.95 12.87 9.02
N TYR A 153 3.99 12.69 8.12
CA TYR A 153 3.19 11.47 8.07
C TYR A 153 2.85 11.06 6.64
N SER A 154 2.52 9.78 6.50
CA SER A 154 1.99 9.20 5.26
C SER A 154 0.81 8.28 5.59
N GLU A 155 -0.30 8.52 4.91
CA GLU A 155 -1.54 7.75 5.09
C GLU A 155 -1.57 6.50 4.20
N ASN A 156 -2.53 5.62 4.47
CA ASN A 156 -2.80 4.42 3.68
C ASN A 156 -1.60 3.47 3.55
N ILE A 157 -0.73 3.41 4.55
CA ILE A 157 0.52 2.64 4.52
C ILE A 157 0.45 1.38 5.38
N GLY A 158 -0.70 0.70 5.40
CA GLY A 158 -0.90 -0.53 6.20
C GLY A 158 -0.65 -1.85 5.47
N ALA A 159 -0.62 -1.85 4.13
CA ALA A 159 -0.41 -3.06 3.33
C ALA A 159 0.94 -3.02 2.62
N TYR A 160 1.68 -4.13 2.66
CA TYR A 160 2.97 -4.32 2.00
C TYR A 160 4.02 -3.24 2.28
N SER A 161 3.89 -2.59 3.43
CA SER A 161 4.81 -1.61 4.00
C SER A 161 5.72 -2.32 5.01
N ILE A 162 5.35 -2.32 6.29
CA ILE A 162 6.14 -2.93 7.36
C ILE A 162 6.40 -4.43 7.14
N ALA A 163 5.51 -5.11 6.40
CA ALA A 163 5.66 -6.51 6.03
C ALA A 163 6.91 -6.82 5.19
N SER A 164 7.47 -5.82 4.50
CA SER A 164 8.68 -5.93 3.67
C SER A 164 9.82 -5.02 4.16
N SER A 165 9.72 -4.48 5.39
CA SER A 165 10.79 -3.71 6.00
C SER A 165 12.00 -4.57 6.34
N THR A 166 13.17 -3.93 6.34
CA THR A 166 14.45 -4.54 6.65
C THR A 166 15.09 -3.91 7.90
N TYR A 167 16.24 -4.44 8.31
CA TYR A 167 17.13 -3.84 9.31
C TYR A 167 18.39 -3.24 8.65
N PHE A 168 18.27 -2.77 7.40
CA PHE A 168 19.41 -2.22 6.67
C PHE A 168 20.06 -1.06 7.45
N ASN A 169 21.40 -1.02 7.45
CA ASN A 169 22.23 -0.15 8.29
C ASN A 169 21.96 -0.23 9.81
N GLY A 170 21.29 -1.28 10.30
CA GLY A 170 20.98 -1.47 11.71
C GLY A 170 19.83 -0.61 12.24
N PHE A 171 19.13 0.14 11.38
CA PHE A 171 17.94 0.89 11.78
C PHE A 171 16.74 -0.07 11.93
N PRO A 172 16.00 -0.02 13.05
CA PRO A 172 14.82 -0.85 13.23
C PRO A 172 13.63 -0.34 12.41
N PRO A 173 12.70 -1.22 11.99
CA PRO A 173 11.42 -0.80 11.44
C PRO A 173 10.60 0.07 12.41
N ALA A 174 9.61 0.80 11.88
CA ALA A 174 8.71 1.61 12.69
C ALA A 174 8.00 0.80 13.77
N LYS A 175 7.85 1.39 14.96
CA LYS A 175 7.07 0.80 16.06
C LYS A 175 5.58 0.89 15.75
N ILE A 176 4.89 -0.26 15.75
CA ILE A 176 3.42 -0.29 15.61
C ILE A 176 2.76 0.15 16.92
N VAL A 177 1.82 1.09 16.82
CA VAL A 177 0.96 1.53 17.92
C VAL A 177 -0.50 1.26 17.54
N HIS A 178 -1.18 0.45 18.34
CA HIS A 178 -2.61 0.17 18.16
C HIS A 178 -3.44 1.22 18.90
N ILE A 179 -4.26 1.96 18.15
CA ILE A 179 -5.19 2.99 18.65
C ILE A 179 -6.61 2.38 18.68
N ASN A 180 -7.49 2.88 19.55
CA ASN A 180 -8.88 2.43 19.71
C ASN A 180 -9.03 1.00 20.27
N LYS A 181 -8.29 0.70 21.35
CA LYS A 181 -8.47 -0.53 22.14
C LYS A 181 -9.69 -0.45 23.05
#